data_AF-A0A1S8X1Y2-F1
#
_entry.id   AF-A0A1S8X1Y2-F1
#
_cell.length_a   1.000
_cell.length_b   1.000
_cell.length_c   1.000
_cell.angle_alpha   90.00
_cell.angle_beta   90.00
_cell.angle_gamma   90.00
#
_symmetry.space_group_name_H-M   'P 1'
#
loop_
_entity.id
_entity.type
_entity.pdbx_description
1 polymer ?
#
loop_
_entity_poly.entity_id
_entity_poly.type
_entity_poly.pdbx_seq_one_letter_code
_entity_poly.pdbx_strand_id
1 'polypeptide(L)'
;MPDFDKIQEEFEKQWRIMKGKHSSYLSSVETMKTAQSNCSQSVKHCKSYMQFLNNEISRLEKSATTEEKKKLAGVKLELQRKEVEMRNVEDVLPRRPGLYLRIVLGALNISLSSKQDKFAYKNDYEQFKIVVSAICAVLTFLLYFFIQSRVLDTVFHFLLVWYYCTLTIRERILIANGSRIKGWWNIYHFISTASAGIMLI
;
A
#
# COMPACT_ATOMS: atom_id res chain seq x y z
N MET A 1 4.95 -5.65 56.89
CA MET A 1 5.37 -5.15 55.56
C MET A 1 6.14 -6.14 54.66
N PRO A 2 6.51 -7.38 55.04
CA PRO A 2 7.36 -8.21 54.16
C PRO A 2 6.69 -8.68 52.85
N ASP A 3 5.35 -8.70 52.78
CA ASP A 3 4.65 -9.00 51.52
C ASP A 3 4.69 -7.83 50.53
N PHE A 4 4.74 -6.59 51.01
CA PHE A 4 4.88 -5.41 50.15
C PHE A 4 6.29 -5.35 49.55
N ASP A 5 7.32 -5.62 50.35
CA ASP A 5 8.71 -5.63 49.90
C ASP A 5 8.93 -6.70 48.81
N LYS A 6 8.33 -7.88 48.95
CA LYS A 6 8.34 -8.93 47.90
C LYS A 6 7.65 -8.49 46.61
N ILE A 7 6.49 -7.83 46.71
CA ILE A 7 5.77 -7.30 45.54
C ILE A 7 6.61 -6.24 44.83
N GLN A 8 7.27 -5.36 45.60
CA GLN A 8 8.15 -4.33 45.07
C GLN A 8 9.38 -4.94 44.36
N GLU A 9 10.01 -5.95 44.95
CA GLU A 9 11.15 -6.65 44.32
C GLU A 9 10.76 -7.36 43.03
N GLU A 10 9.60 -8.05 42.99
CA GLU A 10 9.13 -8.71 41.78
C GLU A 10 8.75 -7.68 40.70
N PHE A 11 8.16 -6.53 41.07
CA PHE A 11 7.92 -5.43 40.14
C PHE A 11 9.23 -4.90 39.54
N GLU A 12 10.25 -4.62 40.36
CA GLU A 12 11.56 -4.14 39.88
C GLU A 12 12.27 -5.15 38.97
N LYS A 13 12.08 -6.44 39.23
CA LYS A 13 12.56 -7.51 38.35
C LYS A 13 11.81 -7.49 37.01
N GLN A 14 10.48 -7.43 37.00
CA GLN A 14 9.69 -7.35 35.77
C GLN A 14 9.99 -6.07 34.97
N TRP A 15 10.20 -4.95 35.66
CA TRP A 15 10.59 -3.67 35.05
C TRP A 15 11.93 -3.78 34.32
N ARG A 16 12.94 -4.40 34.95
CA ARG A 16 14.25 -4.67 34.31
C ARG A 16 14.11 -5.58 33.10
N ILE A 17 13.30 -6.63 33.18
CA ILE A 17 13.02 -7.53 32.04
C ILE A 17 12.38 -6.77 30.87
N MET A 18 11.35 -5.95 31.15
CA MET A 18 10.68 -5.13 30.15
C MET A 18 11.67 -4.15 29.47
N LYS A 19 12.52 -3.48 30.25
CA LYS A 19 13.55 -2.57 29.72
C LYS A 19 14.54 -3.29 28.80
N GLY A 20 14.97 -4.49 29.19
CA GLY A 20 15.80 -5.36 28.34
C GLY A 20 15.12 -5.69 27.01
N LYS A 21 13.87 -6.18 27.06
CA LYS A 21 13.08 -6.50 25.85
C LYS A 21 12.90 -5.29 24.94
N HIS A 22 12.60 -4.12 25.50
CA HIS A 22 12.46 -2.88 24.73
C HIS A 22 13.76 -2.49 24.02
N SER A 23 14.91 -2.62 24.68
CA SER A 23 16.21 -2.36 24.06
C SER A 23 16.50 -3.30 22.89
N SER A 24 16.26 -4.61 23.07
CA SER A 24 16.40 -5.60 21.99
C SER A 24 15.45 -5.34 20.82
N TYR A 25 14.20 -4.93 21.11
CA TYR A 25 13.24 -4.52 20.09
C TYR A 25 13.74 -3.33 19.27
N LEU A 26 14.21 -2.26 19.90
CA LEU A 26 14.74 -1.08 19.20
C LEU A 26 15.93 -1.43 18.30
N SER A 27 16.85 -2.27 18.79
CA SER A 27 17.98 -2.74 17.99
C SER A 27 17.50 -3.54 16.76
N SER A 28 16.53 -4.44 16.95
CA SER A 28 15.96 -5.24 15.85
C SER A 28 15.27 -4.36 14.79
N VAL A 29 14.55 -3.32 15.22
CA VAL A 29 13.90 -2.35 14.33
C VAL A 29 14.95 -1.62 13.48
N GLU A 30 16.05 -1.18 14.08
CA GLU A 30 17.10 -0.46 13.35
C GLU A 30 17.83 -1.35 12.36
N THR A 31 18.16 -2.58 12.76
CA THR A 31 18.73 -3.59 11.86
C THR A 31 17.81 -3.88 10.69
N MET A 32 16.50 -4.04 10.93
CA MET A 32 15.51 -4.25 9.88
C MET A 32 15.46 -3.06 8.91
N LYS A 33 15.43 -1.81 9.41
CA LYS A 33 15.42 -0.61 8.56
C LYS A 33 16.67 -0.50 7.70
N THR A 34 17.84 -0.79 8.27
CA THR A 34 19.11 -0.78 7.54
C THR A 34 19.13 -1.84 6.44
N ALA A 35 18.75 -3.08 6.76
CA ALA A 35 18.66 -4.16 5.78
C ALA A 35 17.68 -3.82 4.64
N GLN A 36 16.53 -3.24 4.98
CA GLN A 36 15.52 -2.80 4.01
C GLN A 36 16.04 -1.68 3.09
N SER A 37 16.75 -0.69 3.64
CA SER A 37 17.38 0.38 2.87
C SER A 37 18.43 -0.16 1.90
N ASN A 38 19.31 -1.04 2.38
CA ASN A 38 20.36 -1.66 1.58
C ASN A 38 19.76 -2.49 0.43
N CYS A 39 18.77 -3.34 0.74
CA CYS A 39 18.08 -4.13 -0.28
C CYS A 39 17.41 -3.23 -1.35
N SER A 40 16.76 -2.14 -0.92
CA SER A 40 16.13 -1.18 -1.84
C SER A 40 17.15 -0.46 -2.73
N GLN A 41 18.35 -0.18 -2.22
CA GLN A 41 19.43 0.41 -3.01
C GLN A 41 20.00 -0.59 -4.02
N SER A 42 20.25 -1.84 -3.60
CA SER A 42 20.71 -2.91 -4.48
C SER A 42 19.74 -3.18 -5.63
N VAL A 43 18.43 -3.22 -5.35
CA VAL A 43 17.39 -3.39 -6.38
C VAL A 43 17.43 -2.26 -7.40
N LYS A 44 17.53 -0.99 -6.94
CA LYS A 44 17.66 0.16 -7.84
C LYS A 44 18.89 0.05 -8.73
N HIS A 45 20.04 -0.29 -8.13
CA HIS A 45 21.29 -0.45 -8.87
C HIS A 45 21.18 -1.55 -9.92
N CYS A 46 20.71 -2.74 -9.55
CA CYS A 46 20.50 -3.84 -10.50
C CYS A 46 19.55 -3.46 -11.63
N LYS A 47 18.47 -2.73 -11.33
CA LYS A 47 17.51 -2.27 -12.36
C LYS A 47 18.15 -1.31 -13.35
N SER A 48 18.91 -0.32 -12.87
CA SER A 48 19.67 0.59 -13.74
C SER A 48 20.70 -0.16 -14.59
N TYR A 49 21.39 -1.14 -14.02
CA TYR A 49 22.35 -1.96 -14.76
C TYR A 49 21.67 -2.85 -15.82
N MET A 50 20.52 -3.45 -15.50
CA MET A 50 19.74 -4.23 -16.47
C MET A 50 19.23 -3.35 -17.63
N GLN A 51 18.82 -2.11 -17.35
CA GLN A 51 18.44 -1.15 -18.39
C GLN A 51 19.64 -0.80 -19.29
N PHE A 52 20.80 -0.55 -18.70
CA PHE A 52 22.03 -0.33 -19.44
C PHE A 52 22.38 -1.53 -20.33
N LEU A 53 22.34 -2.74 -19.78
CA LEU A 53 22.64 -3.97 -20.53
C LEU A 53 21.65 -4.19 -21.69
N ASN A 54 20.35 -3.92 -21.47
CA ASN A 54 19.35 -3.98 -22.53
C ASN A 54 19.64 -2.98 -23.67
N ASN A 55 20.08 -1.77 -23.34
CA ASN A 55 20.45 -0.77 -24.33
C ASN A 55 21.69 -1.19 -25.13
N GLU A 56 22.69 -1.76 -24.45
CA GLU A 56 23.90 -2.29 -25.10
C GLU A 56 23.60 -3.48 -26.01
N ILE A 57 22.78 -4.43 -25.56
CA ILE A 57 22.29 -5.55 -26.39
C ILE A 57 21.60 -4.99 -27.64
N SER A 58 20.70 -4.03 -27.49
CA SER A 58 19.96 -3.42 -28.61
C SER A 58 20.88 -2.65 -29.57
N ARG A 59 22.00 -2.10 -29.08
CA ARG A 59 23.01 -1.44 -29.90
C ARG A 59 23.83 -2.44 -30.71
N LEU A 60 24.32 -3.49 -30.04
CA LEU A 60 25.13 -4.54 -30.65
C LEU A 60 24.34 -5.38 -31.66
N GLU A 61 23.04 -5.61 -31.43
CA GLU A 61 22.14 -6.30 -32.38
C GLU A 61 22.13 -5.64 -33.77
N LYS A 62 22.41 -4.33 -33.89
CA LYS A 62 22.40 -3.59 -35.16
C LYS A 62 23.58 -3.93 -36.07
N SER A 63 24.73 -4.29 -35.50
CA SER A 63 25.98 -4.57 -36.22
C SER A 63 26.45 -6.03 -36.09
N ALA A 64 25.73 -6.85 -35.32
CA ALA A 64 26.09 -8.24 -35.04
C ALA A 64 25.81 -9.19 -36.22
N THR A 65 26.68 -10.18 -36.36
CA THR A 65 26.50 -11.34 -37.24
C THR A 65 25.35 -12.25 -36.77
N THR A 66 24.89 -13.17 -37.62
CA THR A 66 23.80 -14.10 -37.29
C THR A 66 24.07 -14.93 -36.04
N GLU A 67 25.32 -15.34 -35.82
CA GLU A 67 25.71 -16.15 -34.66
C GLU A 67 25.81 -15.32 -33.37
N GLU A 68 26.29 -14.08 -33.47
CA GLU A 68 26.29 -13.12 -32.36
C GLU A 68 24.88 -12.72 -31.95
N LYS A 69 23.97 -12.52 -32.92
CA LYS A 69 22.54 -12.27 -32.63
C LYS A 69 21.90 -13.40 -31.83
N LYS A 70 22.23 -14.66 -32.13
CA LYS A 70 21.79 -15.81 -31.34
C LYS A 70 22.30 -15.76 -29.90
N LYS A 71 23.57 -15.41 -29.69
CA LYS A 71 24.14 -15.24 -28.34
C LYS A 71 23.46 -14.08 -27.59
N LEU A 72 23.24 -12.94 -28.24
CA LEU A 72 22.54 -11.79 -27.64
C LEU A 72 21.10 -12.12 -27.26
N ALA A 73 20.37 -12.87 -28.08
CA ALA A 73 19.02 -13.33 -27.76
C ALA A 73 19.00 -14.22 -26.50
N GLY A 74 20.00 -15.09 -26.32
CA GLY A 74 20.16 -15.89 -25.10
C GLY A 74 20.37 -15.03 -23.86
N VAL A 75 21.24 -14.01 -23.93
CA VAL A 75 21.47 -13.07 -22.82
C VAL A 75 20.20 -12.26 -22.51
N LYS A 76 19.46 -11.85 -23.52
CA LYS A 76 18.19 -11.12 -23.36
C LYS A 76 17.13 -11.95 -22.65
N LEU A 77 17.03 -13.25 -22.97
CA LEU A 77 16.12 -14.18 -22.29
C LEU A 77 16.47 -14.33 -20.80
N GLU A 78 17.75 -14.49 -20.49
CA GLU A 78 18.23 -14.56 -19.10
C GLU A 78 17.95 -13.25 -18.34
N LEU A 79 18.07 -12.11 -19.01
CA LEU A 79 17.76 -10.80 -18.43
C LEU A 79 16.26 -10.67 -18.13
N GLN A 80 15.38 -11.14 -19.02
CA GLN A 80 13.94 -11.18 -18.80
C GLN A 80 13.56 -12.09 -17.62
N ARG A 81 14.23 -13.24 -17.46
CA ARG A 81 14.02 -14.11 -16.29
C ARG A 81 14.37 -13.39 -14.99
N LYS A 82 15.54 -12.75 -14.94
CA LYS A 82 15.98 -11.94 -13.79
C LYS A 82 15.03 -10.77 -13.50
N GLU A 83 14.38 -10.21 -14.51
CA GLU A 83 13.39 -9.15 -14.34
C GLU A 83 12.13 -9.64 -13.63
N VAL A 84 11.69 -10.87 -13.91
CA VAL A 84 10.57 -11.50 -13.20
C VAL A 84 10.93 -11.73 -11.73
N GLU A 85 12.12 -12.23 -11.43
CA GLU A 85 12.59 -12.41 -10.06
C GLU A 85 12.69 -11.08 -9.32
N MET A 86 13.21 -10.04 -9.98
CA MET A 86 13.30 -8.68 -9.42
C MET A 86 11.93 -8.13 -9.04
N ARG A 87 10.89 -8.40 -9.84
CA ARG A 87 9.50 -7.99 -9.52
C ARG A 87 9.01 -8.63 -8.21
N ASN A 88 9.34 -9.89 -7.97
CA ASN A 88 8.97 -10.56 -6.71
C ASN A 88 9.66 -9.93 -5.50
N VAL A 89 10.92 -9.49 -5.65
CA VAL A 89 11.65 -8.75 -4.61
C VAL A 89 11.05 -7.35 -4.39
N GLU A 90 10.70 -6.64 -5.47
CA GLU A 90 10.04 -5.32 -5.41
C GLU A 90 8.62 -5.37 -4.82
N ASP A 91 7.96 -6.52 -4.81
CA ASP A 91 6.63 -6.69 -4.22
C ASP A 91 6.65 -6.72 -2.68
N VAL A 92 7.77 -7.13 -2.07
CA VAL A 92 7.93 -7.17 -0.60
C VAL A 92 8.64 -5.94 -0.04
N LEU A 93 9.31 -5.17 -0.89
CA LEU A 93 9.99 -3.94 -0.49
C LEU A 93 9.04 -2.73 -0.40
N PRO A 94 9.39 -1.72 0.43
CA PRO A 94 8.61 -0.50 0.49
C PRO A 94 8.51 0.23 -0.83
N ARG A 95 7.26 0.42 -1.27
CA ARG A 95 6.96 1.23 -2.45
C ARG A 95 6.71 2.67 -2.03
N ARG A 96 7.23 3.59 -2.84
CA ARG A 96 6.93 5.01 -2.67
C ARG A 96 5.46 5.25 -3.02
N PRO A 97 4.68 5.90 -2.15
CA PRO A 97 3.29 6.23 -2.47
C PRO A 97 3.24 7.17 -3.68
N GLY A 98 2.20 7.01 -4.51
CA GLY A 98 1.95 7.92 -5.63
C GLY A 98 1.65 9.35 -5.16
N LEU A 99 1.78 10.33 -6.07
CA LEU A 99 1.69 11.77 -5.75
C LEU A 99 0.44 12.14 -4.92
N TYR A 100 -0.74 11.65 -5.30
CA TYR A 100 -1.99 11.90 -4.56
C TYR A 100 -1.89 11.46 -3.09
N LEU A 101 -1.41 10.24 -2.86
CA LEU A 101 -1.31 9.68 -1.51
C LEU A 101 -0.26 10.41 -0.68
N ARG A 102 0.80 10.92 -1.32
CA ARG A 102 1.81 11.76 -0.68
C ARG A 102 1.26 13.14 -0.31
N ILE A 103 0.37 13.72 -1.10
CA ILE A 103 -0.30 14.99 -0.77
C ILE A 103 -1.25 14.81 0.42
N VAL A 104 -2.03 13.72 0.42
CA VAL A 104 -3.08 13.49 1.45
C VAL A 104 -2.51 12.96 2.77
N LEU A 105 -1.55 12.03 2.73
CA LEU A 105 -1.01 11.36 3.92
C LEU A 105 0.42 11.79 4.29
N GLY A 106 1.06 12.63 3.48
CA GLY A 106 2.45 13.03 3.67
C GLY A 106 3.47 11.95 3.25
N ALA A 107 4.72 12.12 3.67
CA ALA A 107 5.82 11.22 3.33
C ALA A 107 5.87 9.97 4.23
N LEU A 108 4.76 9.26 4.36
CA LEU A 108 4.67 8.03 5.16
C LEU A 108 5.03 6.79 4.34
N ASN A 109 5.75 5.86 4.98
CA ASN A 109 6.00 4.53 4.43
C ASN A 109 4.77 3.64 4.66
N ILE A 110 3.83 3.64 3.73
CA ILE A 110 2.57 2.87 3.81
C ILE A 110 2.76 1.44 3.26
N SER A 111 3.99 0.95 3.26
CA SER A 111 4.27 -0.39 2.76
C SER A 111 3.86 -1.43 3.78
N LEU A 112 2.92 -2.27 3.36
CA LEU A 112 2.55 -3.49 4.05
C LEU A 112 3.61 -4.54 3.70
N SER A 113 4.62 -4.69 4.55
CA SER A 113 5.79 -5.53 4.27
C SER A 113 5.45 -7.02 4.26
N SER A 114 4.42 -7.46 4.98
CA SER A 114 3.99 -8.86 5.01
C SER A 114 2.79 -9.12 4.09
N LYS A 115 2.72 -10.33 3.51
CA LYS A 115 1.56 -10.79 2.74
C LYS A 115 0.29 -10.84 3.59
N GLN A 116 0.44 -11.15 4.87
CA GLN A 116 -0.67 -11.21 5.83
C GLN A 116 -1.28 -9.83 6.05
N ASP A 117 -0.47 -8.79 6.25
CA ASP A 117 -0.95 -7.42 6.44
C ASP A 117 -1.65 -6.89 5.18
N LYS A 118 -1.14 -7.24 4.00
CA LYS A 118 -1.79 -6.92 2.72
C LYS A 118 -3.18 -7.55 2.61
N PHE A 119 -3.30 -8.82 3.02
CA PHE A 119 -4.58 -9.54 2.98
C PHE A 119 -5.55 -8.99 4.03
N ALA A 120 -5.09 -8.76 5.26
CA ALA A 120 -5.90 -8.17 6.32
C ALA A 120 -6.43 -6.78 5.92
N TYR A 121 -5.56 -5.91 5.42
CA TYR A 121 -5.98 -4.58 4.94
C TYR A 121 -6.99 -4.67 3.80
N LYS A 122 -6.79 -5.61 2.86
CA LYS A 122 -7.76 -5.84 1.78
C LYS A 122 -9.11 -6.31 2.32
N ASN A 123 -9.10 -7.20 3.30
CA ASN A 123 -10.33 -7.66 3.96
C ASN A 123 -11.05 -6.49 4.65
N ASP A 124 -10.34 -5.65 5.40
CA ASP A 124 -10.92 -4.49 6.08
C ASP A 124 -11.47 -3.44 5.10
N TYR A 125 -10.83 -3.29 3.94
CA TYR A 125 -11.35 -2.47 2.84
C TYR A 125 -12.66 -3.03 2.28
N GLU A 126 -12.71 -4.33 1.97
CA GLU A 126 -13.92 -4.97 1.43
C GLU A 126 -15.07 -4.94 2.44
N GLN A 127 -14.79 -5.22 3.72
CA GLN A 127 -15.77 -5.12 4.81
C GLN A 127 -16.33 -3.70 4.93
N PHE A 128 -15.46 -2.68 4.96
CA PHE A 128 -15.89 -1.28 5.01
C PHE A 128 -16.79 -0.92 3.82
N LYS A 129 -16.39 -1.32 2.60
CA LYS A 129 -17.17 -1.07 1.39
C LYS A 129 -18.57 -1.67 1.49
N ILE A 130 -18.68 -2.94 1.90
CA ILE A 130 -19.96 -3.64 2.02
C ILE A 130 -20.83 -2.99 3.10
N VAL A 131 -20.28 -2.75 4.29
CA VAL A 131 -21.03 -2.19 5.43
C VAL A 131 -21.56 -0.79 5.12
N VAL A 132 -20.70 0.11 4.62
CA VAL A 132 -21.13 1.48 4.32
C VAL A 132 -22.09 1.53 3.14
N SER A 133 -21.87 0.72 2.09
CA SER A 133 -22.84 0.60 1.00
C SER A 133 -24.19 0.07 1.46
N ALA A 134 -24.23 -0.89 2.39
CA ALA A 134 -25.48 -1.39 2.96
C ALA A 134 -26.21 -0.30 3.78
N ILE A 135 -25.48 0.46 4.61
CA ILE A 135 -26.04 1.61 5.34
C ILE A 135 -26.60 2.65 4.37
N CYS A 136 -25.84 3.01 3.33
CA CYS A 136 -26.30 3.95 2.32
C CYS A 136 -27.57 3.45 1.60
N ALA A 137 -27.64 2.17 1.24
CA ALA A 137 -28.81 1.58 0.60
C ALA A 137 -30.06 1.65 1.50
N VAL A 138 -29.92 1.32 2.79
CA VAL A 138 -31.02 1.43 3.77
C VAL A 138 -31.45 2.88 3.94
N LEU A 139 -30.50 3.82 4.06
CA LEU A 139 -30.82 5.23 4.19
C LEU A 139 -31.52 5.78 2.94
N THR A 140 -31.05 5.44 1.74
CA THR A 140 -31.72 5.81 0.49
C THR A 140 -33.15 5.27 0.44
N PHE A 141 -33.36 4.02 0.84
CA PHE A 141 -34.69 3.42 0.90
C PHE A 141 -35.59 4.17 1.88
N LEU A 142 -35.10 4.49 3.08
CA LEU A 142 -35.88 5.22 4.09
C LEU A 142 -36.22 6.65 3.67
N LEU A 143 -35.25 7.38 3.09
CA LEU A 143 -35.46 8.74 2.59
C LEU A 143 -36.45 8.77 1.42
N TYR A 144 -36.38 7.79 0.51
CA TYR A 144 -37.27 7.75 -0.64
C TYR A 144 -38.72 7.40 -0.27
N PHE A 145 -38.94 6.41 0.61
CA PHE A 145 -40.29 5.91 0.89
C PHE A 145 -40.97 6.54 2.11
N PHE A 146 -40.21 6.96 3.11
CA PHE A 146 -40.77 7.31 4.42
C PHE A 146 -40.43 8.73 4.89
N ILE A 147 -39.32 9.32 4.45
CA ILE A 147 -38.78 10.54 5.05
C ILE A 147 -38.49 11.61 3.99
N GLN A 148 -39.41 12.55 3.83
CA GLN A 148 -39.26 13.66 2.87
C GLN A 148 -38.69 14.91 3.57
N SER A 149 -37.44 14.83 4.02
CA SER A 149 -36.75 15.93 4.72
C SER A 149 -35.48 16.36 4.01
N ARG A 150 -35.47 17.62 3.56
CA ARG A 150 -34.32 18.23 2.87
C ARG A 150 -33.04 18.21 3.70
N VAL A 151 -33.14 18.32 5.03
CA VAL A 151 -31.98 18.29 5.93
C VAL A 151 -31.34 16.90 5.94
N LEU A 152 -32.17 15.84 5.99
CA LEU A 152 -31.67 14.47 5.99
C LEU A 152 -31.10 14.07 4.63
N ASP A 153 -31.67 14.60 3.54
CA ASP A 153 -31.08 14.46 2.20
C ASP A 153 -29.69 15.10 2.14
N THR A 154 -29.51 16.33 2.65
CA THR A 154 -28.20 16.99 2.71
C THR A 154 -27.20 16.19 3.55
N VAL A 155 -27.60 15.69 4.73
CA VAL A 155 -26.73 14.85 5.58
C VAL A 155 -26.34 13.55 4.86
N PHE A 156 -27.27 12.95 4.11
CA PHE A 156 -27.00 11.76 3.32
C PHE A 156 -26.00 12.02 2.19
N HIS A 157 -26.13 13.13 1.46
CA HIS A 157 -25.16 13.50 0.43
C HIS A 157 -23.78 13.79 1.01
N PHE A 158 -23.70 14.39 2.20
CA PHE A 158 -22.44 14.56 2.91
C PHE A 158 -21.80 13.21 3.29
N LEU A 159 -22.61 12.25 3.75
CA LEU A 159 -22.16 10.87 4.01
C LEU A 159 -21.60 10.20 2.75
N LEU A 160 -22.24 10.38 1.59
CA LEU A 160 -21.74 9.85 0.31
C LEU A 160 -20.40 10.46 -0.08
N VAL A 161 -20.24 11.78 0.02
CA VAL A 161 -18.96 12.46 -0.25
C VAL A 161 -17.86 11.91 0.66
N TRP A 162 -18.15 11.77 1.96
CA TRP A 162 -17.21 11.17 2.92
C TRP A 162 -16.85 9.72 2.57
N TYR A 163 -17.84 8.91 2.17
CA TYR A 163 -17.66 7.52 1.79
C TYR A 163 -16.72 7.38 0.58
N TYR A 164 -17.00 8.11 -0.50
CA TYR A 164 -16.18 8.04 -1.72
C TYR A 164 -14.77 8.61 -1.53
N CYS A 165 -14.61 9.65 -0.71
CA CYS A 165 -13.29 10.15 -0.32
C CYS A 165 -12.48 9.07 0.41
N THR A 166 -13.10 8.42 1.40
CA THR A 166 -12.45 7.36 2.19
C THR A 166 -12.10 6.14 1.33
N LEU A 167 -13.02 5.71 0.44
CA LEU A 167 -12.76 4.66 -0.53
C LEU A 167 -11.55 5.00 -1.40
N THR A 168 -11.49 6.21 -1.93
CA THR A 168 -10.38 6.66 -2.78
C THR A 168 -9.05 6.53 -2.04
N ILE A 169 -8.96 6.99 -0.79
CA ILE A 169 -7.73 6.87 0.01
C ILE A 169 -7.34 5.39 0.20
N ARG A 170 -8.28 4.54 0.60
CA ARG A 170 -8.01 3.10 0.82
C ARG A 170 -7.61 2.37 -0.47
N GLU A 171 -8.25 2.68 -1.59
CA GLU A 171 -7.91 2.13 -2.90
C GLU A 171 -6.52 2.57 -3.36
N ARG A 172 -6.14 3.83 -3.10
CA ARG A 172 -4.78 4.33 -3.39
C ARG A 172 -3.72 3.63 -2.54
N ILE A 173 -4.02 3.30 -1.29
CA ILE A 173 -3.15 2.49 -0.43
C ILE A 173 -3.00 1.06 -0.98
N LEU A 174 -4.10 0.44 -1.42
CA LEU A 174 -4.09 -0.87 -2.05
C LEU A 174 -3.25 -0.90 -3.33
N ILE A 175 -3.42 0.10 -4.21
CA ILE A 175 -2.66 0.23 -5.45
C ILE A 175 -1.16 0.41 -5.15
N ALA A 176 -0.81 1.25 -4.16
CA ALA A 176 0.57 1.44 -3.73
C ALA A 176 1.23 0.14 -3.23
N ASN A 177 0.43 -0.82 -2.72
CA ASN A 177 0.90 -2.11 -2.22
C ASN A 177 0.79 -3.28 -3.22
N GLY A 178 0.48 -2.99 -4.49
CA GLY A 178 0.46 -3.97 -5.59
C GLY A 178 -0.92 -4.49 -5.98
N SER A 179 -2.00 -3.94 -5.41
CA SER A 179 -3.36 -4.30 -5.83
C SER A 179 -3.67 -3.79 -7.24
N ARG A 180 -4.19 -4.68 -8.10
CA ARG A 180 -4.59 -4.36 -9.48
C ARG A 180 -6.04 -3.87 -9.53
N ILE A 181 -6.28 -2.66 -9.04
CA ILE A 181 -7.59 -2.00 -9.17
C ILE A 181 -7.64 -1.29 -10.52
N LYS A 182 -8.73 -1.49 -11.29
CA LYS A 182 -8.89 -0.89 -12.63
C LYS A 182 -9.06 0.62 -12.52
N GLY A 183 -8.28 1.39 -13.27
CA GLY A 183 -8.29 2.87 -13.20
C GLY A 183 -9.63 3.52 -13.54
N TRP A 184 -10.47 2.87 -14.36
CA TRP A 184 -11.82 3.36 -14.69
C TRP A 184 -12.74 3.45 -13.47
N TRP A 185 -12.56 2.55 -12.49
CA TRP A 185 -13.27 2.57 -11.21
C TRP A 185 -12.98 3.84 -10.40
N ASN A 186 -11.73 4.31 -10.45
CA ASN A 186 -11.34 5.54 -9.79
C ASN A 186 -11.94 6.79 -10.46
N ILE A 187 -12.22 6.75 -11.76
CA ILE A 187 -12.91 7.84 -12.47
C ILE A 187 -14.38 7.86 -12.02
N TYR A 188 -15.01 6.69 -11.89
CA TYR A 188 -16.38 6.57 -11.39
C TYR A 188 -16.53 7.21 -9.99
N HIS A 189 -15.66 6.87 -9.03
CA HIS A 189 -15.70 7.47 -7.68
C HIS A 189 -15.58 8.99 -7.68
N PHE A 190 -14.72 9.54 -8.56
CA PHE A 190 -14.54 10.98 -8.67
C PHE A 190 -15.81 11.66 -9.20
N ILE A 191 -16.44 11.07 -10.23
CA ILE A 191 -17.71 11.55 -10.78
C ILE A 191 -18.82 11.46 -9.72
N SER A 192 -18.92 10.34 -8.99
CA SER A 192 -19.92 10.15 -7.93
C SER A 192 -19.75 11.11 -6.76
N THR A 193 -18.51 11.44 -6.40
CA THR A 193 -18.21 12.45 -5.37
C THR A 193 -18.60 13.85 -5.85
N ALA A 194 -18.27 14.19 -7.10
CA ALA A 194 -18.61 15.47 -7.68
C ALA A 194 -20.13 15.65 -7.81
N SER A 195 -20.86 14.61 -8.24
CA SER A 195 -22.33 14.66 -8.33
C SER A 195 -22.98 14.81 -6.95
N ALA A 196 -22.49 14.09 -5.93
CA ALA A 196 -22.98 14.23 -4.56
C ALA A 196 -22.67 15.64 -4.00
N GLY A 197 -21.51 16.21 -4.33
CA GLY A 197 -21.14 17.58 -3.97
C GLY A 197 -22.02 18.64 -4.64
N ILE A 198 -22.37 18.47 -5.91
CA ILE A 198 -23.28 19.37 -6.62
C ILE A 198 -24.68 19.32 -6.01
N MET A 199 -25.16 18.15 -5.57
CA MET A 199 -26.46 18.00 -4.90
C MET A 199 -26.53 18.63 -3.49
N LEU A 200 -25.40 19.05 -2.91
CA LEU A 200 -25.35 19.76 -1.63
C LEU A 200 -25.53 21.28 -1.75
N ILE A 201 -25.38 21.84 -2.97
CA ILE A 201 -25.50 23.28 -3.28
C ILE A 201 -26.93 23.56 -3.76
#